data_AF-A0A439JSB3-F1
#
_entry.id   AF-A0A439JSB3-F1
#
_cell.length_a   1.000
_cell.length_b   1.000
_cell.length_c   1.000
_cell.angle_alpha   90.00
_cell.angle_beta   90.00
_cell.angle_gamma   90.00
#
_symmetry.space_group_name_H-M   'P 1'
#
loop_
_entity.id
_entity.type
_entity.pdbx_description
1 polymer ?
#
loop_
_entity_poly.entity_id
_entity_poly.type
_entity_poly.pdbx_seq_one_letter_code
_entity_poly.pdbx_strand_id
1 'polypeptide(L)'
;SAMFHHAAEGEMPIMCFVGNRGCIQIHSGPIKSIKPMGPWLNVLDETFHLHLRTDHIHEVWAVRKPTKDGHVTSLEAYGADGKLVIQFFGKRHEGESERGDWRFLAENLPRIPSPTAA
;
A
#
# COMPACT_ATOMS: atom_id res chain seq x y z
N SER A 1 4.09 5.57 7.43
CA SER A 1 4.18 4.21 8.01
C SER A 1 2.86 3.71 8.60
N ALA A 2 1.88 4.56 8.95
CA ALA A 2 0.63 4.15 9.63
C ALA A 2 -0.07 2.91 9.04
N MET A 3 -0.20 2.83 7.70
CA MET A 3 -0.78 1.65 7.04
C MET A 3 -0.08 0.34 7.41
N PHE A 4 1.26 0.32 7.41
CA PHE A 4 2.04 -0.88 7.73
C PHE A 4 1.81 -1.33 9.18
N HIS A 5 1.76 -0.40 10.13
CA HIS A 5 1.53 -0.73 11.53
C HIS A 5 0.13 -1.30 11.76
N HIS A 6 -0.91 -0.67 11.21
CA HIS A 6 -2.27 -1.19 11.32
C HIS A 6 -2.44 -2.55 10.63
N ALA A 7 -1.84 -2.74 9.46
CA ALA A 7 -1.89 -4.02 8.77
C ALA A 7 -1.17 -5.12 9.57
N ALA A 8 -0.02 -4.81 10.16
CA ALA A 8 0.74 -5.77 10.97
C ALA A 8 0.04 -6.11 12.30
N GLU A 9 -0.46 -5.11 13.02
CA GLU A 9 -1.18 -5.29 14.29
C GLU A 9 -2.45 -6.13 14.13
N GLY A 10 -3.19 -5.92 13.03
CA GLY A 10 -4.39 -6.68 12.72
C GLY A 10 -4.16 -7.99 11.99
N GLU A 11 -2.90 -8.37 11.70
CA GLU A 11 -2.53 -9.43 10.76
C GLU A 11 -3.35 -9.37 9.46
N MET A 12 -3.65 -8.16 9.00
CA MET A 12 -4.52 -7.92 7.86
C MET A 12 -3.81 -8.39 6.58
N PRO A 13 -4.42 -9.31 5.80
CA PRO A 13 -3.81 -9.76 4.58
C PRO A 13 -3.89 -8.66 3.51
N ILE A 14 -2.74 -8.23 3.04
CA ILE A 14 -2.59 -7.22 1.99
C ILE A 14 -2.06 -7.87 0.72
N MET A 15 -2.11 -7.12 -0.37
CA MET A 15 -1.32 -7.35 -1.56
C MET A 15 -0.37 -6.18 -1.76
N CYS A 16 0.91 -6.48 -1.98
CA CYS A 16 1.96 -5.51 -2.22
C CYS A 16 2.52 -5.75 -3.63
N PHE A 17 2.33 -4.79 -4.53
CA PHE A 17 2.81 -4.87 -5.90
C PHE A 17 4.00 -3.94 -6.06
N VAL A 18 5.13 -4.51 -6.49
CA VAL A 18 6.34 -3.77 -6.85
C VAL A 18 6.69 -4.17 -8.27
N GLY A 19 7.01 -3.19 -9.11
CA GLY A 19 7.25 -3.48 -10.53
C GLY A 19 8.26 -2.56 -11.17
N ASN A 20 8.71 -2.99 -12.34
CA ASN A 20 9.49 -2.21 -13.28
C ASN A 20 8.93 -2.45 -14.69
N ARG A 21 9.63 -1.96 -15.71
CA ARG A 21 9.15 -2.04 -17.11
C ARG A 21 8.92 -3.46 -17.62
N GLY A 22 9.58 -4.48 -17.05
CA GLY A 22 9.53 -5.86 -17.54
C GLY A 22 8.91 -6.86 -16.57
N CYS A 23 8.65 -6.49 -15.32
CA CYS A 23 8.14 -7.43 -14.33
C CYS A 23 7.34 -6.71 -13.23
N ILE A 24 6.29 -7.37 -12.76
CA ILE A 24 5.57 -7.01 -11.54
C ILE A 24 5.62 -8.23 -10.62
N GLN A 25 6.09 -8.03 -9.40
CA GLN A 25 6.06 -9.02 -8.34
C GLN A 25 4.99 -8.64 -7.32
N ILE A 26 4.24 -9.64 -6.87
CA ILE A 26 3.11 -9.45 -5.96
C ILE A 26 3.31 -10.35 -4.74
N HIS A 27 3.41 -9.74 -3.57
CA HIS A 27 3.18 -10.46 -2.32
C HIS A 27 1.68 -10.43 -1.99
N SER A 28 1.13 -11.53 -1.48
CA SER A 28 -0.27 -11.62 -1.04
C SER A 28 -0.34 -12.37 0.30
N GLY A 29 -0.57 -11.66 1.38
CA GLY A 29 -0.53 -12.23 2.72
C GLY A 29 -0.48 -11.17 3.82
N PRO A 30 -0.53 -11.59 5.09
CA PRO A 30 -0.24 -10.71 6.21
C PRO A 30 1.25 -10.35 6.23
N ILE A 31 1.55 -9.21 6.84
CA ILE A 31 2.92 -8.79 7.17
C ILE A 31 3.05 -8.68 8.70
N LYS A 32 4.23 -8.91 9.26
CA LYS A 32 4.41 -8.89 10.74
C LYS A 32 5.58 -8.03 11.21
N SER A 33 6.77 -8.26 10.68
CA SER A 33 8.03 -7.71 11.18
C SER A 33 8.39 -6.39 10.51
N ILE A 34 7.78 -5.29 10.98
CA ILE A 34 8.04 -3.94 10.45
C ILE A 34 9.22 -3.28 11.17
N LYS A 35 10.30 -2.98 10.44
CA LYS A 35 11.52 -2.37 11.02
C LYS A 35 11.99 -1.14 10.24
N PRO A 36 11.97 0.06 10.85
CA PRO A 36 12.63 1.23 10.28
C PRO A 36 14.15 1.14 10.47
N MET A 37 14.92 1.46 9.44
CA MET A 37 16.39 1.48 9.47
C MET A 37 16.92 2.66 8.63
N GLY A 38 17.18 3.80 9.28
CA GLY A 38 17.52 5.03 8.56
C GLY A 38 16.37 5.44 7.62
N PRO A 39 16.63 5.67 6.31
CA PRO A 39 15.58 6.04 5.34
C PRO A 39 14.67 4.88 4.91
N TRP A 40 15.00 3.65 5.34
CA TRP A 40 14.31 2.44 4.94
C TRP A 40 13.16 2.10 5.89
N LEU A 41 12.02 1.75 5.32
CA LEU A 41 10.99 0.95 5.97
C LEU A 41 11.10 -0.48 5.46
N ASN A 42 11.22 -1.43 6.38
CA ASN A 42 11.42 -2.84 6.04
C ASN A 42 10.26 -3.71 6.54
N VAL A 43 9.89 -4.71 5.75
CA VAL A 43 9.18 -5.91 6.20
C VAL A 43 10.20 -7.04 6.16
N LEU A 44 10.42 -7.74 7.28
CA LEU A 44 11.40 -8.82 7.40
C LEU A 44 10.71 -10.09 7.94
N ASP A 45 9.75 -10.59 7.17
CA ASP A 45 9.03 -11.83 7.48
C ASP A 45 9.72 -13.03 6.85
N GLU A 46 9.48 -14.23 7.39
CA GLU A 46 10.17 -15.47 6.98
C GLU A 46 10.14 -15.73 5.46
N THR A 47 9.02 -15.41 4.81
CA THR A 47 8.81 -15.67 3.37
C THR A 47 8.65 -14.39 2.55
N PHE A 48 8.72 -13.22 3.18
CA PHE A 48 8.54 -11.94 2.49
C PHE A 48 9.42 -10.84 3.07
N HIS A 49 10.30 -10.32 2.22
CA HIS A 49 11.15 -9.19 2.52
C HIS A 49 10.79 -8.01 1.62
N LEU A 50 10.51 -6.86 2.23
CA LEU A 50 10.33 -5.58 1.53
C LEU A 50 11.31 -4.58 2.09
N HIS A 51 11.97 -3.84 1.20
CA HIS A 51 12.85 -2.73 1.54
C HIS A 51 12.39 -1.49 0.78
N LEU A 52 11.79 -0.53 1.48
CA LEU A 52 11.20 0.66 0.87
C LEU A 52 11.97 1.92 1.28
N ARG A 53 12.55 2.62 0.30
CA ARG A 53 13.16 3.95 0.46
C ARG A 53 12.08 5.01 0.60
N THR A 54 11.67 5.26 1.84
CA THR A 54 10.57 6.21 2.11
C THR A 54 10.93 7.66 1.78
N ASP A 55 12.21 7.99 1.80
CA ASP A 55 12.78 9.28 1.40
C ASP A 55 12.73 9.54 -0.11
N HIS A 56 12.50 8.51 -0.94
CA HIS A 56 12.31 8.65 -2.39
C HIS A 56 10.84 8.72 -2.80
N ILE A 57 9.91 8.57 -1.84
CA ILE A 57 8.48 8.74 -2.11
C ILE A 57 8.17 10.23 -2.12
N HIS A 58 7.70 10.72 -3.27
CA HIS A 58 7.30 12.11 -3.45
C HIS A 58 5.82 12.31 -3.16
N GLU A 59 4.97 11.38 -3.62
CA GLU A 59 3.53 11.45 -3.45
C GLU A 59 2.96 10.10 -3.03
N VAL A 60 1.87 10.13 -2.25
CA VAL A 60 1.08 8.96 -1.89
C VAL A 60 -0.39 9.27 -2.10
N TRP A 61 -1.07 8.43 -2.87
CA TRP A 61 -2.45 8.61 -3.26
C TRP A 61 -3.32 7.44 -2.79
N ALA A 62 -4.49 7.75 -2.24
CA ALA A 62 -5.58 6.80 -2.10
C ALA A 62 -6.47 6.86 -3.35
N VAL A 63 -6.51 5.77 -4.13
CA VAL A 63 -7.17 5.72 -5.43
C VAL A 63 -8.33 4.72 -5.38
N ARG A 64 -9.53 5.17 -5.75
CA ARG A 64 -10.71 4.28 -5.89
C ARG A 64 -10.94 3.99 -7.38
N LYS A 65 -10.80 2.73 -7.76
CA LYS A 65 -10.99 2.26 -9.14
C LYS A 65 -12.34 1.54 -9.25
N PRO A 66 -13.26 1.99 -10.11
CA PRO A 66 -14.53 1.31 -10.32
C PRO A 66 -14.34 -0.14 -10.80
N THR A 67 -15.17 -1.05 -10.30
CA THR A 67 -15.27 -2.44 -10.76
C THR A 67 -16.74 -2.79 -11.01
N LYS A 68 -17.02 -3.97 -11.58
CA LYS A 68 -18.39 -4.45 -11.76
C LYS A 68 -19.17 -4.52 -10.44
N ASP A 69 -18.48 -4.82 -9.34
CA ASP A 69 -19.06 -5.06 -8.02
C ASP A 69 -18.85 -3.89 -7.04
N GLY A 70 -18.49 -2.69 -7.53
CA GLY A 70 -18.29 -1.49 -6.72
C GLY A 70 -16.99 -0.76 -7.04
N HIS A 71 -16.09 -0.66 -6.07
CA HIS A 71 -14.75 -0.13 -6.29
C HIS A 71 -13.70 -0.90 -5.49
N VAL A 72 -12.47 -0.82 -5.98
CA VAL A 72 -11.27 -1.29 -5.29
C VAL A 72 -10.42 -0.07 -4.95
N THR A 73 -9.96 -0.03 -3.71
CA THR A 73 -9.15 1.04 -3.16
C THR A 73 -7.68 0.60 -3.15
N SER A 74 -6.80 1.39 -3.77
CA SER A 74 -5.34 1.24 -3.66
C SER A 74 -4.71 2.40 -2.90
N LEU A 75 -3.59 2.12 -2.25
CA LEU A 75 -2.62 3.14 -1.86
C LEU A 75 -1.44 3.05 -2.81
N GLU A 76 -1.12 4.14 -3.50
CA GLU A 76 -0.12 4.19 -4.56
C GLU A 76 0.94 5.23 -4.20
N ALA A 77 2.21 4.81 -4.14
CA ALA A 77 3.33 5.69 -3.85
C ALA A 77 4.15 5.94 -5.11
N TYR A 78 4.45 7.20 -5.38
CA TYR A 78 5.15 7.66 -6.58
C TYR A 78 6.45 8.36 -6.22
N GLY A 79 7.46 8.19 -7.08
CA GLY A 79 8.70 8.95 -7.01
C GLY A 79 8.55 10.35 -7.61
N ALA A 80 9.56 11.20 -7.43
CA ALA A 80 9.58 12.55 -8.00
C ALA A 80 9.58 12.58 -9.54
N ASP A 81 9.89 11.45 -10.18
CA ASP A 81 9.81 11.26 -11.63
C ASP A 81 8.42 10.79 -12.11
N GLY A 82 7.43 10.75 -11.20
CA GLY A 82 6.07 10.32 -11.49
C GLY A 82 5.92 8.80 -11.68
N LYS A 83 6.98 8.00 -11.47
CA LYS A 83 6.89 6.55 -11.60
C LYS A 83 6.35 5.92 -10.33
N LEU A 84 5.53 4.88 -10.51
CA LEU A 84 5.00 4.08 -9.42
C LEU A 84 6.14 3.30 -8.74
N VAL A 85 6.32 3.55 -7.44
CA VAL A 85 7.30 2.84 -6.60
C VAL A 85 6.68 1.55 -6.07
N ILE A 86 5.47 1.63 -5.54
CA ILE A 86 4.78 0.52 -4.88
C ILE A 86 3.28 0.84 -4.78
N GLN A 87 2.45 -0.18 -4.88
CA GLN A 87 1.01 -0.07 -4.59
C GLN A 87 0.53 -1.18 -3.66
N PHE A 88 -0.44 -0.84 -2.81
CA PHE A 88 -1.03 -1.73 -1.82
C PHE A 88 -2.53 -1.87 -2.01
N PHE A 89 -3.03 -3.08 -1.77
CA PHE A 89 -4.45 -3.43 -1.76
C PHE A 89 -4.75 -4.34 -0.57
N GLY A 90 -6.03 -4.46 -0.19
CA GLY A 90 -6.48 -5.58 0.63
C GLY A 90 -6.49 -6.87 -0.20
N LYS A 91 -6.08 -8.00 0.39
CA LYS A 91 -6.15 -9.30 -0.29
C LYS A 91 -7.59 -9.63 -0.68
N ARG A 92 -7.81 -9.95 -1.94
CA ARG A 92 -9.10 -10.39 -2.49
C ARG A 92 -8.89 -11.43 -3.60
N HIS A 93 -9.94 -12.14 -3.97
CA HIS A 93 -9.93 -12.98 -5.18
C HIS A 93 -10.67 -12.31 -6.33
N GLU A 94 -10.48 -12.82 -7.55
CA GLU A 94 -11.20 -12.32 -8.71
C GLU A 94 -12.70 -12.55 -8.54
N GLY A 95 -13.52 -11.53 -8.86
CA GLY A 95 -14.96 -11.55 -8.63
C GLY A 95 -15.40 -11.20 -7.21
N GLU A 96 -14.45 -10.96 -6.28
CA GLU A 96 -14.78 -10.51 -4.92
C GLU A 96 -14.60 -9.00 -4.76
N SER A 97 -15.50 -8.42 -3.96
CA SER A 97 -15.34 -7.05 -3.43
C SER A 97 -14.09 -6.94 -2.57
N GLU A 98 -13.53 -5.73 -2.46
CA GLU A 98 -12.45 -5.51 -1.51
C GLU A 98 -12.90 -5.72 -0.07
N ARG A 99 -11.94 -6.04 0.80
CA ARG A 99 -12.24 -6.25 2.22
C ARG A 99 -12.68 -4.93 2.88
N GLY A 100 -13.71 -5.00 3.71
CA GLY A 100 -14.22 -3.83 4.44
C GLY A 100 -13.21 -3.24 5.42
N ASP A 101 -12.38 -4.08 6.04
CA ASP A 101 -11.31 -3.68 6.96
C ASP A 101 -10.19 -2.90 6.24
N TRP A 102 -9.79 -3.34 5.04
CA TRP A 102 -8.87 -2.61 4.17
C TRP A 102 -9.44 -1.25 3.73
N ARG A 103 -10.69 -1.23 3.27
CA ARG A 103 -11.35 0.02 2.89
C ARG A 103 -11.39 1.00 4.07
N PHE A 104 -11.79 0.51 5.24
CA PHE A 104 -11.81 1.33 6.46
C PHE A 104 -10.44 1.90 6.79
N LEU A 105 -9.38 1.06 6.74
CA LEU A 105 -8.01 1.51 6.97
C LEU A 105 -7.61 2.61 5.98
N ALA A 106 -7.76 2.37 4.67
CA ALA A 106 -7.33 3.31 3.63
C ALA A 106 -8.04 4.68 3.73
N GLU A 107 -9.33 4.69 4.09
CA GLU A 107 -10.12 5.92 4.21
C GLU A 107 -9.76 6.77 5.43
N ASN A 108 -9.29 6.13 6.50
CA ASN A 108 -9.00 6.75 7.78
C ASN A 108 -7.50 6.99 8.04
N LEU A 109 -6.65 6.79 7.04
CA LEU A 109 -5.25 7.20 7.13
C LEU A 109 -5.13 8.73 7.28
N PRO A 110 -4.11 9.23 8.00
CA PRO A 110 -3.85 10.66 8.10
C PRO A 110 -3.75 11.30 6.70
N ARG A 111 -4.55 12.34 6.48
CA ARG A 111 -4.53 13.09 5.22
C ARG A 111 -3.62 14.30 5.36
N ILE A 112 -2.82 14.57 4.34
CA ILE A 112 -2.16 15.86 4.21
C ILE A 112 -3.28 16.88 3.95
N PRO A 113 -3.37 17.97 4.72
CA PRO A 113 -4.34 19.01 4.44
C PRO A 113 -4.14 19.49 3.00
N SER A 114 -5.16 19.33 2.14
CA SER A 114 -5.12 19.96 0.83
C SER A 114 -4.99 21.48 1.03
N PRO A 115 -4.07 22.16 0.32
CA PRO A 115 -4.17 23.60 0.21
C PRO A 115 -5.58 23.89 -0.30
N THR A 116 -6.33 24.71 0.42
CA THR A 116 -7.62 25.20 -0.07
C THR A 116 -7.35 25.81 -1.44
N ALA A 117 -7.98 25.28 -2.49
CA ALA A 117 -7.92 25.90 -3.81
C ALA A 117 -8.42 27.35 -3.62
N ALA A 118 -7.54 28.31 -3.85
CA ALA A 118 -7.85 29.73 -3.87
C ALA A 118 -8.58 30.10 -5.17
#